data_AF-A0A0M9ZIQ0-F1
#
_entry.id   AF-A0A0M9ZIQ0-F1
#
_cell.length_a   1.000
_cell.length_b   1.000
_cell.length_c   1.000
_cell.angle_alpha   90.00
_cell.angle_beta   90.00
_cell.angle_gamma   90.00
#
_symmetry.space_group_name_H-M   'P 1'
#
loop_
_entity.id
_entity.type
_entity.pdbx_description
1 polymer ?
#
loop_
_entity_poly.entity_id
_entity_poly.type
_entity_poly.pdbx_seq_one_letter_code
_entity_poly.pdbx_strand_id
1 'polypeptide(L)'
;MAAVGAALAHYRGPFAQGGGYLWADTVREHLGMKATDAALRLARQAEQVEASPRERDAVLTLLEHLGAIHPDHERLAQHAIRLYQACGRNDAARHTYTRLARHLSDLGLEPEPATQALNTPRTRQTR
;
A
#
# COMPACT_ATOMS: atom_id res chain seq x y z
N MET A 1 13.64 10.41 5.87
CA MET A 1 12.58 9.37 5.94
C MET A 1 11.66 9.56 7.14
N ALA A 2 12.20 9.74 8.35
CA ALA A 2 11.39 9.93 9.56
C ALA A 2 10.31 11.03 9.44
N ALA A 3 10.66 12.20 8.88
CA ALA A 3 9.70 13.30 8.72
C ALA A 3 8.53 12.97 7.75
N VAL A 4 8.80 12.25 6.66
CA VAL A 4 7.75 11.85 5.70
C VAL A 4 6.85 10.78 6.31
N GLY A 5 7.43 9.79 6.99
CA GLY A 5 6.66 8.78 7.73
C GLY A 5 5.78 9.41 8.81
N ALA A 6 6.32 10.36 9.58
CA ALA A 6 5.58 11.09 10.60
C ALA A 6 4.42 11.92 9.99
N ALA A 7 4.66 12.61 8.88
CA ALA A 7 3.61 13.35 8.18
C ALA A 7 2.49 12.42 7.69
N LEU A 8 2.83 11.26 7.14
CA LEU A 8 1.85 10.27 6.68
C LEU A 8 1.06 9.64 7.84
N ALA A 9 1.63 9.52 9.04
CA ALA A 9 0.90 9.06 10.22
C ALA A 9 -0.23 10.03 10.65
N HIS A 10 -0.19 11.29 10.21
CA HIS A 10 -1.27 12.25 10.43
C HIS A 10 -2.36 12.19 9.34
N TYR A 11 -2.10 11.56 8.19
CA TYR A 11 -3.10 11.37 7.15
C TYR A 11 -4.02 10.21 7.52
N ARG A 12 -5.16 10.51 8.16
CA ARG A 12 -6.09 9.50 8.70
C ARG A 12 -7.32 9.22 7.83
N GLY A 13 -7.40 9.85 6.67
CA GLY A 13 -8.53 9.73 5.77
C GLY A 13 -8.61 10.90 4.78
N PRO A 14 -9.62 10.93 3.92
CA PRO A 14 -9.85 12.04 3.01
C PRO A 14 -10.02 13.37 3.77
N PHE A 15 -9.44 14.45 3.25
CA PHE A 15 -9.57 15.77 3.85
C PHE A 15 -11.04 16.21 3.93
N ALA A 16 -11.42 16.79 5.08
CA ALA A 16 -12.78 17.21 5.40
C ALA A 16 -13.83 16.11 5.12
N GLN A 17 -13.51 14.85 5.45
CA GLN A 17 -14.43 13.73 5.31
C GLN A 17 -15.75 14.02 6.04
N GLY A 18 -16.87 13.70 5.39
CA GLY A 18 -18.22 14.00 5.88
C GLY A 18 -18.74 15.39 5.52
N GLY A 19 -17.89 16.28 4.98
CA GLY A 19 -18.29 17.59 4.47
C GLY A 19 -18.51 17.56 2.95
N GLY A 20 -19.71 17.91 2.50
CA GLY A 20 -20.07 18.07 1.07
C GLY A 20 -19.56 19.38 0.45
N TYR A 21 -18.34 19.79 0.79
CA TYR A 21 -17.77 21.05 0.35
C TYR A 21 -17.11 20.89 -1.02
N LEU A 22 -17.71 21.46 -2.07
CA LEU A 22 -17.17 21.40 -3.43
C LEU A 22 -15.74 21.96 -3.54
N TRP A 23 -15.41 23.00 -2.77
CA TRP A 23 -14.05 23.56 -2.75
C TRP A 23 -13.01 22.58 -2.18
N ALA A 24 -13.44 21.62 -1.36
CA ALA A 24 -12.55 20.66 -0.72
C ALA A 24 -12.26 19.44 -1.61
N ASP A 25 -13.00 19.23 -2.70
CA ASP A 25 -12.84 18.04 -3.56
C ASP A 25 -11.45 17.97 -4.18
N THR A 26 -10.99 19.06 -4.81
CA THR A 26 -9.64 19.14 -5.40
C THR A 26 -8.56 18.99 -4.33
N VAL A 27 -8.76 19.54 -3.14
CA VAL A 27 -7.81 19.43 -2.02
C VAL A 27 -7.73 17.98 -1.52
N ARG A 28 -8.87 17.30 -1.43
CA ARG A 28 -8.98 15.90 -0.99
C ARG A 28 -8.26 14.98 -1.95
N GLU A 29 -8.47 15.15 -3.25
CA GLU A 29 -7.78 14.39 -4.30
C GLU A 29 -6.27 14.66 -4.25
N HIS A 30 -5.87 15.94 -4.21
CA HIS A 30 -4.45 16.32 -4.16
C HIS A 30 -3.72 15.72 -2.95
N LEU A 31 -4.34 15.76 -1.76
CA LEU A 31 -3.75 15.17 -0.55
C LEU A 31 -3.73 13.64 -0.60
N GLY A 32 -4.76 13.00 -1.16
CA GLY A 32 -4.78 11.56 -1.40
C GLY A 32 -3.62 11.14 -2.29
N MET A 33 -3.46 11.79 -3.44
CA MET A 33 -2.36 11.54 -4.38
C MET A 33 -0.99 11.75 -3.75
N LYS A 34 -0.80 12.83 -2.98
CA LYS A 34 0.46 13.06 -2.26
C LYS A 34 0.76 11.99 -1.23
N ALA A 35 -0.24 11.55 -0.48
CA ALA A 35 -0.07 10.53 0.55
C ALA A 35 0.33 9.19 -0.08
N THR A 36 -0.35 8.78 -1.15
CA THR A 36 -0.06 7.54 -1.86
C THR A 36 1.32 7.60 -2.53
N ASP A 37 1.65 8.68 -3.24
CA ASP A 37 2.96 8.85 -3.88
C ASP A 37 4.13 8.81 -2.89
N ALA A 38 3.98 9.49 -1.75
CA ALA A 38 5.00 9.47 -0.71
C ALA A 38 5.17 8.05 -0.16
N ALA A 39 4.08 7.35 0.14
CA ALA A 39 4.13 5.96 0.61
C ALA A 39 4.79 5.02 -0.40
N LEU A 40 4.47 5.15 -1.69
CA LEU A 40 5.09 4.35 -2.75
C LEU A 40 6.60 4.59 -2.86
N ARG A 41 7.07 5.82 -2.61
CA ARG A 41 8.51 6.12 -2.55
C ARG A 41 9.17 5.47 -1.35
N LEU A 42 8.54 5.52 -0.16
CA LEU A 42 9.05 4.84 1.04
C LEU A 42 9.11 3.31 0.84
N ALA A 43 8.08 2.73 0.21
CA ALA A 43 8.00 1.31 -0.10
C ALA A 43 9.14 0.83 -1.00
N ARG A 44 9.38 1.52 -2.11
CA ARG A 44 10.49 1.19 -3.03
C ARG A 44 11.86 1.22 -2.35
N GLN A 45 12.04 2.11 -1.37
CA GLN A 45 13.28 2.15 -0.60
C GLN A 45 13.36 0.98 0.40
N ALA A 46 12.26 0.64 1.08
CA ALA A 46 12.21 -0.49 2.01
C ALA A 46 12.37 -1.86 1.32
N GLU A 47 12.00 -1.95 0.04
CA GLU A 47 12.21 -3.15 -0.79
C GLU A 47 13.69 -3.40 -1.15
N GLN A 48 14.58 -2.41 -0.96
CA GLN A 48 16.02 -2.60 -1.20
C GLN A 48 16.61 -3.59 -0.19
N VAL A 49 17.66 -4.32 -0.62
CA VAL A 49 18.32 -5.35 0.21
C VAL A 49 18.88 -4.76 1.51
N GLU A 50 19.40 -3.53 1.45
CA GLU A 50 20.06 -2.83 2.56
C GLU A 50 19.10 -2.31 3.64
N ALA A 51 17.78 -2.28 3.38
CA ALA A 51 16.83 -1.80 4.37
C ALA A 51 16.86 -2.68 5.64
N SER A 52 16.81 -2.04 6.80
CA SER A 52 16.72 -2.76 8.07
C SER A 52 15.34 -3.39 8.25
N PRO A 53 15.21 -4.49 9.03
CA PRO A 53 13.89 -5.06 9.36
C PRO A 53 12.93 -4.03 9.97
N ARG A 54 13.44 -3.13 10.82
CA ARG A 54 12.66 -2.07 11.46
C ARG A 54 12.09 -1.08 10.44
N GLU A 55 12.86 -0.71 9.42
CA GLU A 55 12.37 0.16 8.34
C GLU A 55 11.27 -0.53 7.52
N ARG A 56 11.45 -1.83 7.21
CA ARG A 56 10.41 -2.60 6.51
C ARG A 56 9.12 -2.66 7.31
N ASP A 57 9.19 -2.92 8.61
CA ASP A 57 8.01 -2.96 9.49
C ASP A 57 7.32 -1.59 9.61
N ALA A 58 8.09 -0.51 9.71
CA ALA A 58 7.54 0.86 9.76
C ALA A 58 6.79 1.21 8.46
N VAL A 59 7.34 0.82 7.30
CA VAL A 59 6.71 1.05 6.00
C VAL A 59 5.51 0.13 5.79
N LEU A 60 5.55 -1.12 6.24
CA LEU A 60 4.40 -2.03 6.22
C LEU A 60 3.21 -1.44 7.00
N THR A 61 3.44 -0.97 8.22
CA THR A 61 2.41 -0.30 9.05
C THR A 61 1.76 0.86 8.30
N LEU A 62 2.57 1.65 7.59
CA LEU A 62 2.11 2.79 6.82
C LEU A 62 1.31 2.39 5.57
N LEU A 63 1.74 1.34 4.86
CA LEU A 63 1.01 0.80 3.70
C LEU A 63 -0.32 0.16 4.12
N GLU A 64 -0.36 -0.53 5.26
CA GLU A 64 -1.59 -1.08 5.84
C GLU A 64 -2.59 0.03 6.18
N HIS A 65 -2.12 1.08 6.85
CA HIS A 65 -2.93 2.25 7.20
C HIS A 65 -3.50 2.94 5.97
N LEU A 66 -2.66 3.25 4.97
CA LEU A 66 -3.12 3.88 3.73
C LEU A 66 -3.99 2.96 2.88
N GLY A 67 -3.73 1.66 2.88
CA GLY A 67 -4.58 0.68 2.20
C GLY A 67 -5.93 0.47 2.87
N ALA A 68 -6.10 0.85 4.13
CA ALA A 68 -7.43 0.92 4.77
C ALA A 68 -8.22 2.16 4.33
N ILE A 69 -7.52 3.25 4.00
CA ILE A 69 -8.13 4.50 3.50
C ILE A 69 -8.44 4.41 2.00
N HIS A 70 -7.53 3.81 1.22
CA HIS A 70 -7.60 3.65 -0.23
C HIS A 70 -7.56 2.16 -0.60
N PRO A 71 -8.63 1.40 -0.31
CA PRO A 71 -8.65 -0.06 -0.44
C PRO A 71 -8.56 -0.60 -1.87
N ASP A 72 -8.89 0.23 -2.86
CA ASP A 72 -8.80 -0.04 -4.30
C ASP A 72 -7.43 0.31 -4.90
N HIS A 73 -6.54 0.95 -4.13
CA HIS A 73 -5.26 1.40 -4.64
C HIS A 73 -4.24 0.25 -4.75
N GLU A 74 -4.32 -0.52 -5.84
CA GLU A 74 -3.56 -1.76 -6.06
C GLU A 74 -2.06 -1.62 -5.80
N ARG A 75 -1.44 -0.50 -6.22
CA ARG A 75 0.01 -0.29 -6.01
C ARG A 75 0.43 -0.32 -4.54
N LEU A 76 -0.40 0.17 -3.61
CA LEU A 76 -0.09 0.10 -2.18
C LEU A 76 -0.06 -1.37 -1.71
N ALA A 77 -1.09 -2.13 -2.11
CA ALA A 77 -1.19 -3.55 -1.80
C ALA A 77 -0.06 -4.37 -2.44
N GLN A 78 0.31 -4.09 -3.70
CA GLN A 78 1.42 -4.74 -4.38
C GLN A 78 2.74 -4.58 -3.61
N HIS A 79 3.05 -3.36 -3.15
CA HIS A 79 4.25 -3.09 -2.36
C HIS A 79 4.19 -3.76 -0.97
N ALA A 80 3.03 -3.76 -0.31
CA ALA A 80 2.85 -4.47 0.95
C ALA A 80 3.10 -5.99 0.77
N ILE A 81 2.53 -6.60 -0.28
CA ILE A 81 2.72 -8.02 -0.62
C ILE A 81 4.21 -8.34 -0.83
N ARG A 82 4.93 -7.53 -1.63
CA ARG A 82 6.37 -7.72 -1.87
C ARG A 82 7.19 -7.60 -0.59
N LEU A 83 6.89 -6.62 0.26
CA LEU A 83 7.59 -6.44 1.54
C LEU A 83 7.31 -7.59 2.52
N TYR A 84 6.06 -8.06 2.63
CA TYR A 84 5.73 -9.24 3.42
C TYR A 84 6.48 -10.48 2.94
N GLN A 85 6.51 -10.72 1.63
CA GLN A 85 7.27 -11.82 1.03
C GLN A 85 8.78 -11.70 1.33
N ALA A 86 9.36 -10.50 1.19
CA ALA A 86 10.77 -10.24 1.51
C ALA A 86 11.09 -10.48 2.99
N CYS A 87 10.12 -10.26 3.89
CA CYS A 87 10.23 -10.56 5.32
C CYS A 87 9.87 -12.01 5.68
N GLY A 88 9.58 -12.88 4.69
CA GLY A 88 9.16 -14.27 4.92
C GLY A 88 7.72 -14.45 5.43
N ARG A 89 6.93 -13.37 5.50
CA ARG A 89 5.55 -13.35 6.00
C ARG A 89 4.55 -13.67 4.89
N ASN A 90 4.66 -14.85 4.29
CA ASN A 90 3.84 -15.25 3.13
C ASN A 90 2.33 -15.28 3.42
N ASP A 91 1.91 -15.62 4.64
CA ASP A 91 0.49 -15.62 5.03
C ASP A 91 -0.09 -14.21 5.00
N ALA A 92 0.66 -13.22 5.50
CA ALA A 92 0.26 -11.81 5.47
C ALA A 92 0.20 -11.27 4.03
N ALA A 93 1.14 -11.68 3.18
CA ALA A 93 1.11 -11.39 1.75
C ALA A 93 -0.17 -11.94 1.08
N ARG A 94 -0.49 -13.22 1.32
CA ARG A 94 -1.70 -13.86 0.75
C ARG A 94 -2.99 -13.23 1.29
N HIS A 95 -3.02 -12.89 2.58
CA HIS A 95 -4.15 -12.20 3.19
C HIS A 95 -4.38 -10.83 2.54
N THR A 96 -3.31 -10.06 2.34
CA THR A 96 -3.37 -8.74 1.69
C THR A 96 -3.90 -8.83 0.26
N TYR A 97 -3.40 -9.78 -0.54
CA TYR A 97 -3.92 -10.04 -1.88
C TYR A 97 -5.40 -10.40 -1.87
N THR A 98 -5.81 -11.31 -0.98
CA THR A 98 -7.20 -11.78 -0.89
C THR A 98 -8.15 -10.65 -0.51
N ARG A 99 -7.72 -9.76 0.40
CA ARG A 99 -8.51 -8.59 0.79
C ARG A 99 -8.70 -7.62 -0.38
N LEU A 100 -7.62 -7.31 -1.11
CA LEU A 100 -7.69 -6.46 -2.30
C LEU A 100 -8.59 -7.07 -3.37
N ALA A 101 -8.38 -8.34 -3.72
CA ALA A 101 -9.14 -9.01 -4.77
C ALA A 101 -10.64 -9.06 -4.46
N ARG A 102 -11.01 -9.30 -3.20
CA ARG A 102 -12.41 -9.22 -2.76
C ARG A 102 -12.98 -7.81 -2.96
N HIS A 103 -12.25 -6.80 -2.50
CA HIS A 103 -12.71 -5.42 -2.62
C HIS A 103 -12.90 -4.97 -4.07
N LEU A 104 -11.97 -5.33 -4.95
CA LEU A 104 -12.10 -5.05 -6.39
C LEU A 104 -13.28 -5.81 -7.00
N SER A 105 -13.46 -7.07 -6.64
CA SER A 105 -14.60 -7.88 -7.11
C SER A 105 -15.94 -7.28 -6.68
N ASP A 106 -16.05 -6.75 -5.45
CA ASP A 106 -17.24 -6.04 -4.97
C ASP A 106 -17.56 -4.77 -5.81
N LEU A 107 -16.54 -4.18 -6.44
CA LEU A 107 -16.66 -3.06 -7.39
C LEU A 107 -16.86 -3.50 -8.84
N GLY A 108 -16.93 -4.81 -9.11
CA GLY A 108 -16.99 -5.37 -10.47
C GLY A 108 -15.67 -5.26 -11.24
N LEU A 109 -14.55 -5.10 -10.53
CA LEU A 109 -13.20 -4.99 -11.08
C LEU A 109 -12.40 -6.26 -10.81
N GLU A 110 -11.47 -6.56 -11.69
CA GLU A 110 -10.48 -7.62 -11.50
C GLU A 110 -9.11 -7.01 -11.17
N PRO A 111 -8.28 -7.66 -10.33
CA PRO A 111 -6.93 -7.18 -10.05
C PRO A 111 -6.10 -7.04 -11.32
N GLU A 112 -5.27 -5.99 -11.40
CA GLU A 112 -4.33 -5.82 -12.49
C GLU A 112 -3.42 -7.06 -12.68
N PRO A 113 -2.98 -7.37 -13.91
CA PRO A 113 -2.07 -8.49 -14.17
C PRO A 113 -0.80 -8.47 -13.30
N ALA A 114 -0.27 -7.28 -13.00
CA ALA A 114 0.87 -7.09 -12.12
C ALA A 114 0.59 -7.53 -10.67
N THR A 115 -0.63 -7.31 -10.18
CA THR A 115 -1.09 -7.76 -8.86
C THR A 115 -1.29 -9.27 -8.85
N GLN A 116 -1.92 -9.83 -9.89
CA GLN A 116 -2.14 -11.27 -10.02
C GLN A 116 -0.81 -12.04 -10.00
N ALA A 117 0.22 -11.53 -10.68
CA ALA A 117 1.55 -12.14 -10.71
C ALA A 117 2.22 -12.26 -9.33
N LEU A 118 1.83 -11.44 -8.34
CA LEU A 118 2.35 -11.53 -6.97
C LEU A 118 1.77 -12.69 -6.17
N ASN A 119 0.65 -13.24 -6.62
CA ASN A 119 -0.02 -14.36 -5.97
C ASN A 119 0.58 -15.73 -6.35
N THR A 120 1.34 -15.77 -7.44
CA THR A 120 2.04 -16.97 -7.87
C THR A 120 3.26 -17.18 -6.97
N PRO A 121 3.41 -18.34 -6.32
CA PRO A 121 4.60 -18.60 -5.51
C PRO A 121 5.83 -18.45 -6.40
N ARG A 122 6.72 -17.53 -6.02
CA ARG A 122 7.99 -17.33 -6.72
C ARG A 122 8.83 -18.57 -6.46
N THR A 123 8.75 -19.57 -7.34
CA THR A 123 9.70 -20.69 -7.36
C THR A 123 11.08 -20.07 -7.44
N ARG A 124 11.83 -20.17 -6.33
CA ARG A 124 13.20 -19.68 -6.23
C ARG A 124 13.99 -20.38 -7.34
N GLN A 125 14.25 -19.70 -8.47
CA GLN A 125 15.23 -20.17 -9.43
C GLN A 125 16.58 -20.07 -8.72
N THR A 126 17.03 -21.20 -8.19
CA THR A 126 18.42 -21.43 -7.82
C THR A 126 19.27 -21.25 -9.08
N ARG A 127 20.13 -20.23 -9.07
CA ARG A 127 21.34 -20.18 -9.88
C ARG A 127 22.53 -20.35 -8.94
#